data_AF-A0A945GTD9-F1
#
_entry.id   AF-A0A945GTD9-F1
#
_cell.length_a   1.000
_cell.length_b   1.000
_cell.length_c   1.000
_cell.angle_alpha   90.00
_cell.angle_beta   90.00
_cell.angle_gamma   90.00
#
_symmetry.space_group_name_H-M   'P 1'
#
loop_
_entity.id
_entity.type
_entity.pdbx_description
1 polymer ?
#
loop_
_entity_poly.entity_id
_entity_poly.type
_entity_poly.pdbx_seq_one_letter_code
_entity_poly.pdbx_strand_id
1 'polypeptide(L)'
;MRFVVFFTLFLVGCTPTQKPLLKLEMYGDNLSAFFVVEEDGVIVYGGGANALRGQSTWHGELDQSQLKKLRSLLYSETLQPAKTKSESCFVLSTTVDGKYSKVTVDITDESVRELFYYLEEATITHRISSILENLPKPNMDVISDRQIKGSKQ
;
A
#
# COMPACT_ATOMS: atom_id res chain seq x y z
N MET A 1 55.31 -14.18 -20.24
CA MET A 1 54.78 -14.43 -18.89
C MET A 1 54.19 -13.13 -18.35
N ARG A 2 52.86 -12.97 -18.41
CA ARG A 2 52.11 -11.88 -17.77
C ARG A 2 50.61 -12.08 -18.07
N PHE A 3 49.83 -12.22 -16.99
CA PHE A 3 48.55 -11.57 -16.68
C PHE A 3 47.68 -12.50 -15.85
N VAL A 4 47.78 -12.28 -14.55
CA VAL A 4 46.80 -12.66 -13.55
C VAL A 4 45.57 -11.78 -13.78
N VAL A 5 44.42 -12.39 -14.06
CA VAL A 5 43.12 -11.72 -13.88
C VAL A 5 42.29 -12.62 -12.97
N PHE A 6 42.53 -12.45 -11.67
CA PHE A 6 41.52 -12.69 -10.66
C PHE A 6 40.43 -11.63 -10.87
N PHE A 7 39.30 -12.01 -11.46
CA PHE A 7 38.07 -11.24 -11.34
C PHE A 7 37.09 -12.06 -10.51
N THR A 8 37.23 -11.92 -9.20
CA THR A 8 36.21 -12.19 -8.21
C THR A 8 35.04 -11.24 -8.46
N LEU A 9 34.03 -11.69 -9.21
CA LEU A 9 32.71 -11.07 -9.15
C LEU A 9 32.02 -11.58 -7.89
N PHE A 10 32.25 -10.79 -6.84
CA PHE A 10 31.54 -10.75 -5.58
C PHE A 10 30.02 -10.85 -5.79
N LEU A 11 29.43 -11.80 -5.06
CA LEU A 11 28.20 -11.61 -4.29
C LEU A 11 27.01 -11.01 -5.05
N VAL A 12 26.23 -11.87 -5.73
CA VAL A 12 24.77 -11.71 -5.66
C VAL A 12 24.39 -12.07 -4.23
N GLY A 13 24.54 -11.10 -3.33
CA GLY A 13 23.99 -11.20 -2.00
C GLY A 13 22.49 -11.42 -2.13
N CYS A 14 22.01 -12.59 -1.73
CA CYS A 14 20.68 -12.71 -1.20
C CYS A 14 20.59 -11.73 -0.04
N THR A 15 20.21 -10.48 -0.30
CA THR A 15 19.66 -9.62 0.75
C THR A 15 18.50 -10.42 1.34
N PRO A 16 18.49 -10.66 2.67
CA PRO A 16 17.31 -11.23 3.29
C PRO A 16 16.17 -10.30 2.91
N THR A 17 15.20 -10.81 2.15
CA THR A 17 13.99 -10.07 1.81
C THR A 17 13.38 -9.68 3.14
N GLN A 18 13.59 -8.44 3.54
CA GLN A 18 13.08 -7.91 4.79
C GLN A 18 11.59 -8.14 4.74
N LYS A 19 11.05 -8.88 5.71
CA LYS A 19 9.64 -9.17 5.72
C LYS A 19 8.93 -7.83 5.97
N PRO A 20 7.86 -7.54 5.23
CA PRO A 20 7.12 -6.31 5.44
C PRO A 20 6.55 -6.27 6.85
N LEU A 21 6.35 -5.06 7.37
CA LEU A 21 5.61 -4.83 8.60
C LEU A 21 4.22 -5.46 8.50
N LEU A 22 3.58 -5.27 7.35
CA LEU A 22 2.27 -5.80 7.04
C LEU A 22 2.17 -6.22 5.57
N LYS A 23 1.59 -7.39 5.33
CA LYS A 23 0.98 -7.76 4.05
C LYS A 23 -0.46 -8.19 4.30
N LEU A 24 -1.41 -7.45 3.72
CA LEU A 24 -2.84 -7.74 3.78
C LEU A 24 -3.31 -8.11 2.37
N GLU A 25 -3.89 -9.29 2.21
CA GLU A 25 -4.50 -9.73 0.96
C GLU A 25 -5.99 -9.96 1.19
N MET A 26 -6.84 -9.42 0.32
CA MET A 26 -8.27 -9.65 0.27
C MET A 26 -8.57 -10.51 -0.95
N TYR A 27 -9.23 -11.64 -0.73
CA TYR A 27 -9.81 -12.46 -1.78
C TYR A 27 -11.32 -12.47 -1.56
N GLY A 28 -12.08 -11.99 -2.53
CA GLY A 28 -13.54 -12.09 -2.53
C GLY A 28 -14.04 -12.40 -3.93
N ASP A 29 -15.31 -12.78 -4.02
CA ASP A 29 -15.90 -13.33 -5.25
C ASP A 29 -15.78 -12.38 -6.47
N ASN A 30 -15.83 -11.07 -6.24
CA ASN A 30 -15.78 -10.04 -7.29
C ASN A 30 -14.61 -9.05 -7.15
N LEU A 31 -13.85 -9.12 -6.06
CA LEU A 31 -12.83 -8.15 -5.72
C LEU A 31 -11.63 -8.85 -5.10
N SER A 32 -10.44 -8.52 -5.58
CA SER A 32 -9.20 -8.93 -4.97
C SER A 32 -8.30 -7.72 -4.83
N ALA A 33 -7.63 -7.60 -3.69
CA ALA A 33 -6.73 -6.50 -3.42
C ALA A 33 -5.60 -6.97 -2.52
N PHE A 34 -4.45 -6.30 -2.59
CA PHE A 34 -3.43 -6.45 -1.57
C PHE A 34 -2.81 -5.10 -1.22
N PHE A 35 -2.37 -5.03 0.04
CA PHE A 35 -1.50 -3.99 0.56
C PHE A 35 -0.23 -4.64 1.10
N VAL A 36 0.92 -4.06 0.78
CA VAL A 36 2.20 -4.34 1.44
C VAL A 36 2.67 -3.04 2.07
N VAL A 37 2.98 -3.07 3.36
CA VAL A 37 3.54 -1.94 4.09
C VAL A 37 4.86 -2.37 4.71
N GLU A 38 5.92 -1.64 4.37
CA GLU A 38 7.26 -1.82 4.92
C GLU A 38 7.42 -1.11 6.28
N GLU A 39 8.47 -1.44 7.02
CA GLU A 39 8.73 -0.87 8.36
C GLU A 39 8.96 0.65 8.35
N ASP A 40 9.45 1.18 7.24
CA ASP A 40 9.71 2.61 7.01
C ASP A 40 8.47 3.39 6.55
N GLY A 41 7.36 2.71 6.29
CA GLY A 41 6.10 3.31 5.85
C GLY A 41 5.88 3.27 4.34
N VAL A 42 6.79 2.72 3.53
CA VAL A 42 6.50 2.46 2.12
C VAL A 42 5.28 1.56 2.00
N ILE A 43 4.29 1.99 1.21
CA ILE A 43 3.05 1.27 0.98
C ILE A 43 2.87 0.97 -0.51
N VAL A 44 2.52 -0.28 -0.80
CA VAL A 44 2.25 -0.79 -2.14
C VAL A 44 0.85 -1.35 -2.19
N TYR A 45 0.11 -1.01 -3.25
CA TYR A 45 -1.26 -1.48 -3.48
C TYR A 45 -1.39 -2.16 -4.84
N GLY A 46 -2.09 -3.30 -4.87
CA GLY A 46 -2.57 -3.94 -6.08
C GLY A 46 -4.06 -4.23 -6.00
N GLY A 47 -4.80 -3.93 -7.08
CA GLY A 47 -6.25 -4.18 -7.16
C GLY A 47 -6.66 -5.06 -8.35
N GLY A 48 -7.78 -5.77 -8.20
CA GLY A 48 -8.41 -6.59 -9.22
C GLY A 48 -7.53 -7.72 -9.76
N ALA A 49 -7.49 -7.89 -11.08
CA ALA A 49 -6.69 -8.92 -11.74
C ALA A 49 -5.18 -8.78 -11.47
N ASN A 50 -4.70 -7.55 -11.20
CA ASN A 50 -3.30 -7.33 -10.84
C ASN A 50 -2.99 -7.91 -9.45
N ALA A 51 -3.92 -7.76 -8.50
CA ALA A 51 -3.78 -8.37 -7.17
C ALA A 51 -3.66 -9.90 -7.24
N LEU A 52 -4.48 -10.55 -8.08
CA LEU A 52 -4.43 -12.00 -8.31
C LEU A 52 -3.10 -12.46 -8.92
N ARG A 53 -2.40 -11.58 -9.64
CA ARG A 53 -1.08 -11.83 -10.24
C ARG A 53 0.09 -11.37 -9.34
N GLY A 54 -0.20 -10.83 -8.15
CA GLY A 54 0.81 -10.25 -7.26
C GLY A 54 1.45 -8.99 -7.83
N GLN A 55 0.78 -8.27 -8.72
CA GLN A 55 1.27 -7.06 -9.37
C GLN A 55 0.71 -5.81 -8.68
N SER A 56 1.61 -4.89 -8.34
CA SER A 56 1.26 -3.58 -7.79
C SER A 56 0.71 -2.65 -8.88
N THR A 57 -0.33 -1.89 -8.56
CA THR A 57 -0.87 -0.82 -9.39
C THR A 57 -0.52 0.58 -8.87
N TRP A 58 -0.08 0.67 -7.63
CA TRP A 58 0.25 1.94 -6.99
C TRP A 58 1.30 1.75 -5.90
N HIS A 59 2.12 2.78 -5.69
CA HIS A 59 3.12 2.88 -4.64
C HIS A 59 3.02 4.26 -4.00
N GLY A 60 3.27 4.34 -2.70
CA GLY A 60 3.37 5.59 -1.96
C GLY A 60 4.04 5.37 -0.61
N GLU A 61 3.83 6.32 0.29
CA GLU A 61 4.45 6.33 1.61
C GLU A 61 3.41 6.80 2.63
N LEU A 62 3.36 6.11 3.77
CA LEU A 62 2.58 6.53 4.93
C LEU A 62 3.37 7.56 5.73
N ASP A 63 2.73 8.65 6.11
CA ASP A 63 3.35 9.58 7.05
C ASP A 63 3.52 8.95 8.44
N GLN A 64 4.30 9.60 9.31
CA GLN A 64 4.60 9.07 10.65
C GLN A 64 3.35 8.90 11.54
N SER A 65 2.34 9.75 11.37
CA SER A 65 1.07 9.63 12.10
C SER A 65 0.30 8.41 11.64
N GLN A 66 0.24 8.19 10.32
CA GLN A 66 -0.37 7.04 9.69
C GLN A 66 0.34 5.74 10.10
N LEU A 67 1.67 5.69 9.96
CA LEU A 67 2.46 4.52 10.34
C LEU A 67 2.30 4.18 11.83
N LYS A 68 2.22 5.19 12.71
CA LYS A 68 1.96 4.98 14.14
C LYS A 68 0.56 4.40 14.38
N LYS A 69 -0.46 4.92 13.69
CA LYS A 69 -1.83 4.40 13.80
C LYS A 69 -1.92 2.97 13.29
N LEU A 70 -1.27 2.66 12.17
CA LEU A 70 -1.16 1.30 11.64
C LEU A 70 -0.58 0.34 12.66
N ARG A 71 0.58 0.67 13.24
CA ARG A 71 1.20 -0.15 14.29
C ARG A 71 0.22 -0.38 15.44
N SER A 72 -0.44 0.69 15.91
CA SER A 72 -1.44 0.57 16.98
C SER A 72 -2.55 -0.44 16.66
N LEU A 73 -3.07 -0.45 15.42
CA LEU A 73 -4.10 -1.41 14.98
C LEU A 73 -3.56 -2.85 15.00
N LEU A 74 -2.32 -3.06 14.54
CA LEU A 74 -1.67 -4.37 14.54
C LEU A 74 -1.41 -4.92 15.96
N TYR A 75 -1.15 -4.06 16.94
CA TYR A 75 -0.94 -4.46 18.34
C TYR A 75 -2.25 -4.65 19.14
N SER A 76 -3.32 -3.95 18.76
CA SER A 76 -4.59 -3.98 19.50
C SER A 76 -5.46 -5.20 19.19
N GLU A 77 -5.26 -5.84 18.03
CA GLU A 77 -6.18 -6.86 17.55
C GLU A 77 -5.70 -8.29 17.82
N THR A 78 -6.51 -9.05 18.55
CA THR A 78 -6.36 -10.51 18.63
C THR A 78 -7.10 -11.13 17.46
N LEU A 79 -6.42 -11.29 16.34
CA LEU A 79 -6.99 -11.85 15.11
C LEU A 79 -7.35 -13.31 15.32
N GLN A 80 -8.62 -13.66 15.13
CA GLN A 80 -9.06 -15.04 15.23
C GLN A 80 -8.97 -15.71 13.85
N PRO A 81 -8.25 -16.84 13.74
CA PRO A 81 -8.22 -17.58 12.49
C PRO A 81 -9.63 -18.00 12.07
N ALA A 82 -9.89 -17.96 10.77
CA ALA A 82 -11.13 -18.44 10.19
C ALA A 82 -11.36 -19.90 10.60
N LYS A 83 -12.51 -20.17 11.21
CA LYS A 83 -12.92 -21.53 11.64
C LYS A 83 -13.26 -22.44 10.45
N THR A 84 -13.55 -21.83 9.31
CA THR A 84 -14.00 -22.51 8.10
C THR A 84 -13.26 -21.93 6.89
N LYS A 85 -12.94 -22.77 5.91
CA LYS A 85 -12.29 -22.34 4.69
C LYS A 85 -13.32 -21.65 3.79
N SER A 86 -13.38 -20.32 3.86
CA SER A 86 -14.20 -19.49 2.97
C SER A 86 -13.42 -19.17 1.69
N GLU A 87 -14.11 -19.13 0.55
CA GLU A 87 -13.54 -18.62 -0.71
C GLU A 87 -13.28 -17.11 -0.61
N SER A 88 -14.11 -16.41 0.14
CA SER A 88 -13.95 -15.00 0.49
C SER A 88 -13.27 -14.85 1.86
N CYS A 89 -12.04 -14.33 1.88
CA CYS A 89 -11.25 -14.20 3.10
C CYS A 89 -10.24 -13.05 3.02
N PHE A 90 -9.72 -12.67 4.18
CA PHE A 90 -8.49 -11.91 4.28
C PHE A 90 -7.33 -12.81 4.70
N VAL A 91 -6.15 -12.54 4.15
CA VAL A 91 -4.89 -13.14 4.58
C VAL A 91 -4.00 -12.02 5.09
N LEU A 92 -3.76 -12.03 6.39
CA LEU A 92 -2.89 -11.08 7.06
C LEU A 92 -1.56 -11.73 7.38
N SER A 93 -0.47 -11.11 6.95
CA SER A 93 0.88 -11.45 7.38
C SER A 93 1.50 -10.23 8.04
N THR A 94 1.97 -10.35 9.28
CA THR A 94 2.56 -9.25 10.02
C THR A 94 3.94 -9.62 10.53
N THR A 95 4.82 -8.63 10.64
CA THR A 95 6.09 -8.74 11.34
C THR A 95 6.05 -7.74 12.48
N VAL A 96 5.87 -8.22 13.71
CA VAL A 96 5.74 -7.37 14.90
C VAL A 96 6.78 -7.82 15.93
N ASP A 97 7.61 -6.88 16.39
CA ASP A 97 8.74 -7.14 17.30
C ASP A 97 9.66 -8.29 16.80
N GLY A 98 9.87 -8.35 15.48
CA GLY A 98 10.67 -9.38 14.82
C GLY A 98 10.00 -10.75 14.71
N LYS A 99 8.77 -10.91 15.21
CA LYS A 99 7.98 -12.14 15.08
C LYS A 99 7.07 -12.05 13.87
N TYR A 100 7.24 -13.02 12.97
CA TYR A 100 6.35 -13.18 11.83
C TYR A 100 5.10 -13.97 12.24
N SER A 101 3.94 -13.46 11.90
CA SER A 101 2.67 -14.16 12.02
C SER A 101 1.92 -14.13 10.69
N LYS A 102 1.18 -15.19 10.39
CA LYS A 102 0.27 -15.24 9.26
C LYS A 102 -1.05 -15.86 9.71
N VAL A 103 -2.15 -15.17 9.43
CA VAL A 103 -3.49 -15.61 9.77
C VAL A 103 -4.41 -15.40 8.57
N THR A 104 -5.32 -16.33 8.37
CA THR A 104 -6.43 -16.17 7.43
C THR A 104 -7.69 -15.95 8.26
N VAL A 105 -8.43 -14.88 7.97
CA VAL A 105 -9.67 -14.54 8.65
C VAL A 105 -10.81 -14.46 7.63
N ASP A 106 -12.05 -14.60 8.11
CA ASP A 106 -13.23 -14.48 7.27
C ASP A 106 -13.36 -13.04 6.72
N ILE A 107 -13.94 -12.87 5.54
CA ILE A 107 -14.19 -11.55 4.95
C ILE A 107 -15.12 -10.67 5.81
N THR A 108 -15.89 -11.29 6.69
CA THR A 108 -16.79 -10.62 7.64
C THR A 108 -16.13 -10.18 8.93
N ASP A 109 -14.85 -10.51 9.16
CA ASP A 109 -14.10 -10.10 10.35
C ASP A 109 -13.99 -8.57 10.41
N GLU A 110 -14.55 -7.97 11.46
CA GLU A 110 -14.65 -6.51 11.58
C GLU A 110 -13.29 -5.85 11.75
N SER A 111 -12.40 -6.50 12.50
CA SER A 111 -11.05 -6.03 12.81
C SER A 111 -10.19 -5.89 11.55
N VAL A 112 -10.09 -6.96 10.77
CA VAL A 112 -9.31 -6.91 9.52
C VAL A 112 -9.96 -6.02 8.47
N ARG A 113 -11.28 -5.87 8.50
CA ARG A 113 -12.00 -4.95 7.63
C ARG A 113 -11.74 -3.48 7.99
N GLU A 114 -11.66 -3.13 9.27
CA GLU A 114 -11.22 -1.79 9.70
C GLU A 114 -9.80 -1.50 9.23
N LEU A 115 -8.88 -2.45 9.40
CA LEU A 115 -7.51 -2.34 8.90
C LEU A 115 -7.47 -2.16 7.37
N PHE A 116 -8.28 -2.91 6.63
CA PHE A 116 -8.41 -2.78 5.18
C PHE A 116 -8.87 -1.37 4.78
N TYR A 117 -9.95 -0.86 5.39
CA TYR A 117 -10.47 0.47 5.07
C TYR A 117 -9.49 1.59 5.44
N TYR A 118 -8.76 1.43 6.55
CA TYR A 118 -7.72 2.36 6.94
C TYR A 118 -6.63 2.48 5.86
N LEU A 119 -6.16 1.36 5.32
CA LEU A 119 -5.16 1.35 4.25
C LEU A 119 -5.71 1.86 2.91
N GLU A 120 -6.97 1.56 2.62
CA GLU A 120 -7.69 2.07 1.45
C GLU A 120 -7.81 3.60 1.52
N GLU A 121 -8.23 4.16 2.66
CA GLU A 121 -8.35 5.60 2.89
C GLU A 121 -7.00 6.31 2.74
N ALA A 122 -5.94 5.77 3.35
CA ALA A 122 -4.59 6.30 3.19
C ALA A 122 -4.19 6.32 1.71
N THR A 123 -4.42 5.23 0.98
CA THR A 123 -4.09 5.11 -0.45
C THR A 123 -4.90 6.08 -1.32
N ILE A 124 -6.20 6.20 -1.09
CA ILE A 124 -7.09 7.10 -1.85
C ILE A 124 -6.66 8.56 -1.66
N THR A 125 -6.38 8.97 -0.42
CA THR A 125 -6.00 10.34 -0.09
C THR A 125 -4.77 10.78 -0.87
N HIS A 126 -3.73 9.94 -0.94
CA HIS A 126 -2.52 10.23 -1.71
C HIS A 126 -2.75 10.16 -3.22
N ARG A 127 -3.51 9.17 -3.70
CA ARG A 127 -3.82 9.04 -5.14
C ARG A 127 -4.60 10.22 -5.69
N ILE A 128 -5.63 10.66 -4.97
CA ILE A 128 -6.45 11.82 -5.39
C ILE A 128 -5.61 13.08 -5.33
N SER A 129 -4.84 13.31 -4.26
CA SER A 129 -3.98 14.49 -4.15
C SER A 129 -2.96 14.56 -5.29
N SER A 130 -2.32 13.43 -5.63
CA SER A 130 -1.41 13.33 -6.77
C SER A 130 -2.11 13.65 -8.11
N ILE A 131 -3.34 13.20 -8.31
CA ILE A 131 -4.11 13.53 -9.51
C ILE A 131 -4.42 15.03 -9.54
N LEU A 132 -4.88 15.61 -8.43
CA LEU A 132 -5.24 17.02 -8.33
C LEU A 132 -4.04 17.95 -8.56
N GLU A 133 -2.86 17.61 -8.04
CA GLU A 133 -1.63 18.37 -8.26
C GLU A 133 -1.20 18.39 -9.73
N ASN A 134 -1.48 17.31 -10.45
CA ASN A 134 -1.19 17.17 -11.88
C ASN A 134 -2.26 17.77 -12.79
N LEU A 135 -3.37 18.26 -12.25
CA LEU A 135 -4.35 19.01 -13.04
C LEU A 135 -3.78 20.40 -13.37
N PRO A 136 -4.01 20.91 -14.59
CA PRO A 136 -3.61 22.27 -14.95
C PRO A 136 -4.29 23.25 -14.00
N LYS A 137 -3.47 23.93 -13.18
CA LYS A 137 -3.98 24.95 -12.27
C LYS A 137 -4.57 26.09 -13.10
N PRO A 138 -5.77 26.60 -12.75
CA PRO A 138 -6.34 27.72 -13.47
C PRO A 138 -5.35 28.89 -13.44
N ASN A 139 -4.92 29.34 -14.62
CA ASN A 139 -4.06 30.50 -14.73
C ASN A 139 -4.89 31.74 -14.38
N MET A 140 -4.60 32.34 -13.23
CA MET A 140 -5.32 33.51 -12.70
C MET A 140 -5.27 34.71 -13.67
N ASP A 141 -4.25 34.80 -14.50
CA ASP A 141 -4.08 35.88 -15.48
C ASP A 141 -5.22 35.92 -16.52
N VAL A 142 -5.79 34.76 -16.88
CA VAL A 142 -6.85 34.65 -17.90
C VAL A 142 -8.22 35.06 -17.36
N ILE A 143 -8.42 35.00 -16.04
CA ILE A 143 -9.68 35.42 -15.40
C ILE A 143 -9.76 36.94 -15.33
N SER A 144 -8.65 37.61 -15.02
CA SER A 144 -8.56 39.08 -15.01
C SER A 144 -8.81 39.69 -16.40
N ASP A 145 -8.27 39.10 -17.47
CA ASP A 145 -8.44 39.63 -18.83
C ASP A 145 -9.87 39.50 -19.37
N ARG A 146 -10.62 38.46 -18.94
CA ARG A 146 -12.02 38.28 -19.34
C ARG A 146 -12.97 39.21 -18.60
N GLN A 147 -12.70 39.57 -17.35
CA GLN A 147 -13.52 40.57 -16.64
C GLN A 147 -13.29 42.00 -17.17
N ILE A 148 -12.07 42.34 -17.59
CA ILE A 148 -11.76 43.68 -18.12
C ILE A 148 -12.41 43.93 -19.49
N LYS A 149 -12.55 42.90 -20.34
CA LYS A 149 -13.26 43.03 -21.63
C LYS A 149 -14.80 43.04 -21.51
N GLY A 150 -15.37 42.50 -20.43
CA GLY A 150 -16.81 42.48 -20.19
C GLY A 150 -17.39 43.73 -19.52
N SER A 151 -16.56 44.60 -18.94
CA SER A 151 -17.03 45.83 -18.26
C SER A 151 -16.99 47.08 -19.14
N LYS A 152 -16.69 46.94 -20.44
CA LYS A 152 -16.80 48.01 -21.44
C LYS A 152 -17.92 47.69 -22.43
N GLN A 153 -19.15 47.78 -21.96
CA GLN A 153 -20.34 47.98 -22.80
C GLN A 153 -21.26 48.98 -22.12
#